data_AF-A0A3A4Q6L2-F1
#
_entry.id   AF-A0A3A4Q6L2-F1
#
_cell.length_a   1.000
_cell.length_b   1.000
_cell.length_c   1.000
_cell.angle_alpha   90.00
_cell.angle_beta   90.00
_cell.angle_gamma   90.00
#
_symmetry.space_group_name_H-M   'P 1'
#
loop_
_entity.id
_entity.type
_entity.pdbx_description
1 polymer ?
#
loop_
_entity_poly.entity_id
_entity_poly.type
_entity_poly.pdbx_seq_one_letter_code
_entity_poly.pdbx_strand_id
1 'polypeptide(L)' 'LEVAEVAALAGVRSLVLTHIIPPIPEVFSGAFIQGMDAIYTGPIAVAKDVDSFYLPPDSTVIFGPCDGPCAP' A
#
# COMPACT_ATOMS: atom_id res chain seq x y z
N LEU A 1 5.72 -11.72 -6.00
CA LEU A 1 5.83 -10.58 -6.94
C LEU A 1 4.60 -10.41 -7.83
N GLU A 2 3.79 -11.46 -8.04
CA GLU A 2 2.54 -11.43 -8.83
C GLU A 2 1.62 -10.22 -8.56
N VAL A 3 1.42 -9.83 -7.30
CA VAL A 3 0.60 -8.64 -6.96
C VAL A 3 1.15 -7.34 -7.56
N ALA A 4 2.48 -7.18 -7.63
CA ALA A 4 3.11 -6.03 -8.26
C ALA A 4 2.89 -6.02 -9.78
N GLU A 5 2.96 -7.18 -10.42
CA GLU A 5 2.70 -7.33 -11.86
C GLU A 5 1.27 -6.97 -12.19
N VAL A 6 0.31 -7.48 -11.41
CA VAL A 6 -1.11 -7.15 -11.56
C VAL A 6 -1.35 -5.66 -11.35
N ALA A 7 -0.76 -5.05 -10.33
CA ALA A 7 -0.89 -3.62 -10.06
C ALA A 7 -0.32 -2.76 -11.21
N ALA A 8 0.86 -3.12 -11.72
CA ALA A 8 1.49 -2.44 -12.86
C ALA A 8 0.62 -2.55 -14.13
N LEU A 9 0.12 -3.74 -14.44
CA LEU A 9 -0.75 -3.98 -15.60
C LEU A 9 -2.09 -3.26 -15.47
N ALA A 10 -2.65 -3.20 -14.27
CA ALA A 10 -3.91 -2.50 -13.99
C ALA A 10 -3.75 -0.96 -14.00
N GLY A 11 -2.51 -0.44 -14.02
CA GLY A 11 -2.26 1.01 -14.02
C GLY A 11 -2.77 1.70 -12.77
N VAL A 12 -2.80 1.01 -11.63
CA VAL A 12 -3.23 1.61 -10.35
C VAL A 12 -2.22 2.65 -9.89
N ARG A 13 -2.70 3.63 -9.11
CA ARG A 13 -1.85 4.72 -8.60
C ARG A 13 -1.13 4.37 -7.30
N SER A 14 -1.73 3.53 -6.46
CA SER A 14 -1.17 3.09 -5.17
C SER A 14 -1.57 1.64 -4.94
N LEU A 15 -0.65 0.87 -4.34
CA LEU A 15 -0.84 -0.54 -4.00
C LEU A 15 -0.81 -0.69 -2.47
N VAL A 16 -1.87 -1.24 -1.90
CA VAL A 16 -1.95 -1.52 -0.47
C VAL A 16 -2.05 -3.04 -0.26
N LEU A 17 -1.05 -3.61 0.39
CA LEU A 17 -1.05 -5.01 0.81
C LEU A 17 -1.78 -5.14 2.14
N THR A 18 -2.78 -6.00 2.18
CA THR A 18 -3.52 -6.35 3.40
C THR A 18 -3.55 -7.87 3.56
N HIS A 19 -4.19 -8.37 4.62
CA HIS A 19 -4.33 -9.80 4.89
C HIS A 19 -2.97 -10.51 5.05
N ILE A 20 -2.07 -9.88 5.81
CA ILE A 20 -0.77 -10.45 6.13
C ILE A 20 -0.92 -11.48 7.25
N ILE A 21 -0.53 -12.73 6.97
CA ILE A 21 -0.56 -13.84 7.93
C ILE A 21 0.83 -14.49 7.99
N PRO A 22 1.38 -14.75 9.19
CA PRO A 22 0.85 -14.41 10.51
C PRO A 22 0.86 -12.89 10.76
N PRO A 23 0.17 -12.38 11.81
CA PRO A 23 0.36 -11.00 12.23
C PRO A 23 1.84 -10.79 12.57
N ILE A 24 2.50 -9.93 11.82
CA ILE A 24 3.93 -9.64 11.94
C ILE A 24 4.15 -8.33 12.70
N PRO A 25 5.26 -8.21 13.44
CA PRO A 25 5.76 -6.91 13.86
C PRO A 25 6.05 -6.02 12.65
N GLU A 26 5.78 -4.72 12.79
CA GLU A 26 5.94 -3.73 11.71
C GLU A 26 7.33 -3.71 11.08
N VAL A 27 8.36 -4.02 11.86
CA VAL A 27 9.76 -4.08 11.40
C VAL A 27 9.97 -5.10 10.26
N PHE A 28 9.03 -6.04 10.07
CA PHE A 28 9.08 -7.03 8.99
C PHE A 28 8.26 -6.66 7.76
N SER A 29 7.50 -5.55 7.77
CA SER A 29 6.68 -5.10 6.63
C SER A 29 7.48 -4.97 5.33
N GLY A 30 8.73 -4.49 5.41
CA GLY A 30 9.64 -4.36 4.27
C GLY A 30 9.91 -5.69 3.55
N ALA A 31 9.87 -6.83 4.25
CA ALA A 31 10.07 -8.13 3.63
C ALA A 31 8.95 -8.51 2.66
N PHE A 32 7.73 -7.99 2.88
CA PHE A 32 6.56 -8.30 2.04
C PHE A 32 6.54 -7.53 0.73
N ILE A 33 7.28 -6.42 0.66
CA ILE A 33 7.39 -5.57 -0.53
C ILE A 33 8.72 -5.75 -1.26
N GLN A 34 9.61 -6.61 -0.74
CA GLN A 34 10.93 -6.80 -1.31
C GLN A 34 10.86 -7.27 -2.77
N GLY A 35 11.48 -6.51 -3.68
CA GLY A 35 11.51 -6.79 -5.12
C GLY A 35 10.26 -6.38 -5.89
N MET A 36 9.22 -5.86 -5.21
CA MET A 36 8.03 -5.34 -5.88
C MET A 36 8.31 -3.98 -6.55
N ASP A 37 9.23 -3.21 -6.00
CA ASP A 37 9.72 -1.93 -6.52
C ASP A 37 10.38 -2.05 -7.90
N ALA A 38 10.92 -3.22 -8.25
CA ALA A 38 11.44 -3.50 -9.58
C ALA A 38 10.35 -3.68 -10.66
N ILE A 39 9.09 -3.88 -10.25
CA ILE A 39 7.96 -4.19 -11.14
C ILE A 39 6.92 -3.07 -11.12
N TYR A 40 6.60 -2.56 -9.94
CA TYR A 40 5.59 -1.53 -9.72
C TYR A 40 6.25 -0.29 -9.13
N THR A 41 6.18 0.83 -9.86
CA THR A 41 6.86 2.09 -9.53
C THR A 41 6.02 3.04 -8.67
N GLY A 42 4.73 2.71 -8.45
CA GLY A 42 3.86 3.49 -7.60
C GLY A 42 4.10 3.23 -6.10
N PRO A 43 3.50 4.03 -5.21
CA PRO A 43 3.57 3.81 -3.76
C PRO A 43 3.03 2.43 -3.37
N ILE A 44 3.78 1.72 -2.52
CA ILE A 44 3.37 0.45 -1.93
C ILE A 44 3.30 0.62 -0.41
N ALA A 45 2.17 0.26 0.19
CA ALA A 45 1.99 0.23 1.64
C ALA A 45 1.62 -1.18 2.10
N VAL A 46 2.10 -1.58 3.28
CA VAL A 46 1.59 -2.74 4.00
C VAL A 46 0.65 -2.21 5.08
N ALA A 47 -0.64 -2.45 4.92
CA ALA A 47 -1.66 -1.94 5.84
C ALA A 47 -1.62 -2.66 7.18
N LYS A 48 -1.88 -1.89 8.23
CA LYS A 48 -2.10 -2.35 9.59
C LYS A 48 -3.57 -2.23 9.95
N ASP A 49 -3.95 -2.89 11.04
CA ASP A 49 -5.24 -2.67 11.64
C ASP A 49 -5.40 -1.19 11.98
N VAL A 50 -6.58 -0.63 11.70
CA VAL A 50 -6.94 0.79 11.92
C VAL A 50 -6.28 1.79 10.95
N ASP A 51 -5.45 1.35 10.01
CA ASP A 51 -4.95 2.24 8.95
C ASP A 51 -6.10 2.82 8.13
N SER A 52 -6.00 4.11 7.83
CA SER A 52 -6.90 4.77 6.88
C SER A 52 -6.13 5.45 5.74
N PHE A 53 -6.83 5.64 4.63
CA PHE A 53 -6.34 6.35 3.45
C PHE A 53 -7.40 7.36 3.01
N TYR A 54 -6.97 8.56 2.64
CA TYR A 54 -7.84 9.59 2.09
C TYR A 54 -7.54 9.83 0.61
N LEU A 55 -8.59 9.74 -0.20
CA LEU A 55 -8.57 9.95 -1.65
C LEU A 55 -9.40 11.21 -1.94
N PRO A 56 -8.76 12.38 -2.15
CA PRO A 56 -9.49 13.59 -2.46
C PRO A 56 -10.16 13.48 -3.83
N PRO A 57 -11.37 14.06 -4.00
CA PRO A 57 -11.96 14.19 -5.33
C PRO A 57 -11.05 15.02 -6.24
N ASP A 58 -11.01 14.68 -7.52
CA ASP A 58 -10.22 15.36 -8.57
C ASP A 58 -8.70 15.45 -8.28
N SER A 59 -8.18 14.62 -7.38
CA SER A 59 -6.76 14.52 -7.06
C SER A 59 -6.18 13.18 -7.46
N THR A 60 -4.91 13.18 -7.82
CA THR A 60 -4.11 11.96 -8.00
C THR A 60 -3.24 11.63 -6.80
N VAL A 61 -3.25 12.51 -5.79
CA VAL A 61 -2.52 12.34 -4.54
C VAL A 61 -3.37 11.51 -3.59
N ILE A 62 -2.78 10.47 -3.02
CA ILE A 62 -3.41 9.61 -2.02
C ILE A 62 -2.71 9.88 -0.70
N PHE A 63 -3.47 10.21 0.34
CA PHE A 63 -2.96 10.46 1.67
C PHE A 63 -3.08 9.21 2.54
N GLY A 64 -2.05 8.93 3.33
CA GLY A 64 -1.97 7.76 4.22
C GLY A 64 -0.81 6.81 3.86
N PRO A 65 -0.64 5.72 4.62
CA PRO A 65 -1.50 5.29 5.73
C PRO A 65 -1.46 6.26 6.92
N CYS A 66 -2.63 6.54 7.52
CA CYS A 66 -2.77 7.28 8.79
C CYS A 66 -3.26 6.33 9.89
N ASP A 67 -2.79 6.52 11.12
CA ASP A 67 -3.36 5.86 12.31
C ASP A 67 -4.65 6.59 12.71
N GLY A 68 -5.81 5.97 12.47
CA GLY A 68 -7.12 6.62 12.58
C GLY A 68 -7.50 7.44 11.34
N PRO A 69 -8.58 8.24 11.37
CA PRO A 69 -9.10 8.92 10.18
C PRO A 69 -8.09 9.94 9.62
N CYS A 70 -7.65 9.75 8.37
CA CYS A 70 -6.86 10.74 7.65
C CYS A 70 -7.67 12.06 7.56
N ALA A 71 -7.09 13.14 8.08
CA ALA A 71 -7.62 14.47 7.85
C ALA A 71 -7.47 14.84 6.35
N PRO A 72 -8.44 15.55 5.75
CA PRO A 72 -8.28 16.12 4.42
C PRO A 72 -7.19 17.18 4.36
#